data_AF-A0AAV3XB85-F1
#
_entry.id   AF-A0AAV3XB85-F1
#
_cell.length_a   1.000
_cell.length_b   1.000
_cell.length_c   1.000
_cell.angle_alpha   90.00
_cell.angle_beta   90.00
_cell.angle_gamma   90.00
#
_symmetry.space_group_name_H-M   'P 1'
#
loop_
_entity.id
_entity.type
_entity.pdbx_description
1 polymer ?
#
loop_
_entity_poly.entity_id
_entity_poly.type
_entity_poly.pdbx_seq_one_letter_code
_entity_poly.pdbx_strand_id
1 'polypeptide(L)'
;MFGEMTESNTRLANWLLTIPLPERRKLTTAKIETLLMLPRANQTIRHTTSGVGKKVKQYKSLPPEINKQNWTIHKIGETYSLSFPKMKGTKRVPVEVASKHWQPILELLLKNDTFIDKGSAKLIKHRGKWYA
;
A
#
# COMPACT_ATOMS: atom_id res chain seq x y z
N MET A 1 -3.25 -9.46 11.13
CA MET A 1 -2.66 -8.13 10.79
C MET A 1 -2.63 -7.77 9.31
N PHE A 2 -1.70 -8.25 8.46
CA PHE A 2 -1.70 -7.85 7.03
C PHE A 2 -2.87 -8.45 6.22
N GLY A 3 -3.33 -9.64 6.64
CA GLY A 3 -4.56 -10.27 6.12
C GLY A 3 -5.78 -9.39 6.36
N GLU A 4 -6.09 -9.09 7.63
CA GLU A 4 -7.18 -8.15 8.02
C GLU A 4 -7.12 -6.81 7.29
N MET A 5 -5.91 -6.27 7.07
CA MET A 5 -5.72 -5.02 6.34
C MET A 5 -6.09 -5.16 4.85
N THR A 6 -5.71 -6.27 4.23
CA THR A 6 -6.06 -6.59 2.84
C THR A 6 -7.57 -6.81 2.70
N GLU A 7 -8.17 -7.51 3.66
CA GLU A 7 -9.62 -7.73 3.72
C GLU A 7 -10.38 -6.41 3.91
N SER A 8 -9.94 -5.56 4.84
CA SER A 8 -10.52 -4.23 5.07
C SER A 8 -10.41 -3.34 3.83
N ASN A 9 -9.26 -3.39 3.12
CA ASN A 9 -9.05 -2.68 1.87
C ASN A 9 -9.96 -3.18 0.75
N THR A 10 -10.09 -4.50 0.62
CA THR A 10 -10.98 -5.12 -0.36
C THR A 10 -12.44 -4.79 -0.09
N ARG A 11 -12.85 -4.82 1.18
CA ARG A 11 -14.21 -4.45 1.61
C ARG A 11 -14.51 -2.98 1.30
N LEU A 12 -13.60 -2.07 1.65
CA LEU A 12 -13.75 -0.65 1.33
C LEU A 12 -13.84 -0.44 -0.20
N ALA A 13 -12.99 -1.10 -0.97
CA ALA A 13 -13.02 -0.99 -2.42
C ALA A 13 -14.36 -1.46 -3.01
N ASN A 14 -14.86 -2.62 -2.56
CA ASN A 14 -16.14 -3.15 -3.03
C ASN A 14 -17.33 -2.28 -2.59
N TRP A 15 -17.30 -1.70 -1.38
CA TRP A 15 -18.30 -0.73 -0.97
C TRP A 15 -18.26 0.54 -1.84
N LEU A 16 -17.07 1.07 -2.14
CA LEU A 16 -16.93 2.20 -3.06
C LEU A 16 -17.52 1.86 -4.44
N LEU A 17 -17.41 0.62 -4.91
CA LEU A 17 -17.98 0.17 -6.18
C LEU A 17 -19.51 0.29 -6.24
N THR A 18 -20.22 0.24 -5.12
CA THR A 18 -21.69 0.40 -5.07
C THR A 18 -22.14 1.85 -5.25
N ILE A 19 -21.22 2.81 -5.11
CA ILE A 19 -21.49 4.23 -5.25
C ILE A 19 -21.28 4.66 -6.71
N PRO A 20 -22.21 5.40 -7.33
CA PRO A 20 -22.03 5.93 -8.68
C PRO A 20 -20.71 6.70 -8.84
N LEU A 21 -20.05 6.56 -9.98
CA LEU A 21 -18.73 7.16 -10.23
C LEU A 21 -18.68 8.70 -9.99
N PRO A 22 -19.70 9.50 -10.37
CA PRO A 22 -19.69 10.94 -10.10
C PRO A 22 -19.65 11.28 -8.60
N GLU A 23 -20.35 10.50 -7.78
CA GLU A 23 -20.39 10.68 -6.32
C GLU A 23 -19.12 10.15 -5.66
N ARG A 24 -18.64 8.97 -6.11
CA ARG A 24 -17.39 8.37 -5.63
C ARG A 24 -16.20 9.30 -5.77
N ARG A 25 -16.12 10.07 -6.86
CA ARG A 25 -15.07 11.07 -7.11
C ARG A 25 -15.07 12.24 -6.11
N LYS A 26 -16.20 12.49 -5.45
CA LYS A 26 -16.34 13.54 -4.43
C LYS A 26 -16.07 13.04 -3.01
N LEU A 27 -15.86 11.73 -2.84
CA LEU A 27 -15.57 11.14 -1.53
C LEU A 27 -14.15 11.50 -1.08
N THR A 28 -14.05 11.78 0.20
CA THR A 28 -12.80 11.96 0.92
C THR A 28 -12.81 11.05 2.13
N THR A 29 -11.64 10.80 2.72
CA THR A 29 -11.55 9.98 3.94
C THR A 29 -12.33 10.52 5.13
N ALA A 30 -12.72 11.80 5.13
CA ALA A 30 -13.58 12.38 6.15
C ALA A 30 -15.03 11.88 6.08
N LYS A 31 -15.46 11.34 4.93
CA LYS A 31 -16.84 10.87 4.66
C LYS A 31 -16.95 9.35 4.65
N ILE A 32 -15.93 8.64 5.13
CA ILE A 32 -15.85 7.18 5.06
C ILE A 32 -15.47 6.65 6.43
N GLU A 33 -16.31 5.77 6.97
CA GLU A 33 -15.93 4.97 8.13
C GLU A 33 -15.07 3.79 7.67
N THR A 34 -13.83 3.75 8.14
CA THR A 34 -12.90 2.69 7.79
C THR A 34 -11.92 2.42 8.92
N LEU A 35 -11.60 1.14 9.11
CA LEU A 35 -10.52 0.70 10.00
C LEU A 35 -9.13 0.94 9.39
N LEU A 36 -9.07 1.39 8.13
CA LEU A 36 -7.83 1.75 7.47
C LEU A 36 -7.36 3.13 7.89
N MET A 37 -6.05 3.27 8.01
CA MET A 37 -5.39 4.56 8.10
C MET A 37 -5.77 5.49 6.94
N LEU A 38 -6.00 6.77 7.23
CA LEU A 38 -6.42 7.79 6.26
C LEU A 38 -5.57 7.78 4.97
N PRO A 39 -4.22 7.69 5.01
CA PRO A 39 -3.44 7.68 3.77
C PRO A 39 -3.69 6.47 2.87
N ARG A 40 -4.10 5.31 3.45
CA ARG A 40 -4.37 4.08 2.70
C ARG A 40 -5.78 4.09 2.13
N ALA A 41 -6.75 4.53 2.91
CA ALA A 41 -8.13 4.71 2.44
C ALA A 41 -8.19 5.70 1.26
N ASN A 42 -7.41 6.78 1.30
CA ASN A 42 -7.25 7.69 0.16
C ASN A 42 -6.73 6.99 -1.10
N GLN A 43 -5.79 6.05 -0.96
CA GLN A 43 -5.32 5.28 -2.12
C GLN A 43 -6.40 4.34 -2.66
N THR A 44 -7.24 3.75 -1.81
CA THR A 44 -8.37 2.93 -2.24
C THR A 44 -9.39 3.75 -3.04
N ILE A 45 -9.71 4.97 -2.59
CA ILE A 45 -10.60 5.90 -3.32
C ILE A 45 -10.00 6.26 -4.69
N ARG A 46 -8.70 6.62 -4.73
CA ARG A 46 -8.00 6.92 -5.99
C ARG A 46 -7.98 5.72 -6.93
N HIS A 47 -7.74 4.52 -6.40
CA HIS A 47 -7.72 3.30 -7.18
C HIS A 47 -9.10 3.01 -7.80
N THR A 48 -10.18 3.08 -7.01
CA THR A 48 -11.56 2.78 -7.48
C THR A 48 -12.14 3.84 -8.41
N THR A 49 -11.55 5.03 -8.47
CA THR A 49 -11.92 6.10 -9.42
C THR A 49 -11.03 6.14 -10.66
N SER A 50 -9.92 5.40 -10.66
CA SER A 50 -8.95 5.31 -11.77
C SER A 50 -9.56 4.68 -13.03
N GLY A 51 -8.85 4.83 -14.16
CA GLY A 51 -9.25 4.26 -15.45
C GLY A 51 -9.44 2.73 -15.43
N VAL A 52 -8.68 2.03 -14.60
CA VAL A 52 -8.80 0.58 -14.38
C VAL A 52 -9.92 0.30 -13.37
N GLY A 53 -9.90 0.96 -12.21
CA GLY A 53 -10.85 0.70 -11.13
C GLY A 53 -12.30 0.99 -11.49
N LYS A 54 -12.57 1.98 -12.36
CA LYS A 54 -13.93 2.30 -12.82
C LYS A 54 -14.59 1.19 -13.64
N LYS A 55 -13.80 0.26 -14.19
CA LYS A 55 -14.28 -0.88 -14.99
C LYS A 55 -14.46 -2.16 -14.14
N VAL A 56 -13.95 -2.17 -12.91
CA VAL A 56 -14.03 -3.33 -12.02
C VAL A 56 -15.44 -3.44 -11.45
N LYS A 57 -16.03 -4.64 -11.55
CA LYS A 57 -17.34 -4.95 -10.95
C LYS A 57 -17.22 -5.36 -9.49
N GLN A 58 -16.20 -6.15 -9.16
CA GLN A 58 -15.91 -6.62 -7.81
C GLN A 58 -14.44 -7.02 -7.70
N TYR A 59 -13.81 -6.68 -6.58
CA TYR A 59 -12.48 -7.14 -6.21
C TYR A 59 -12.59 -8.43 -5.39
N LYS A 60 -11.94 -9.51 -5.87
CA LYS A 60 -11.71 -10.72 -5.06
C LYS A 60 -10.71 -10.46 -3.93
N SER A 61 -9.66 -9.70 -4.24
CA SER A 61 -8.66 -9.24 -3.29
C SER A 61 -8.00 -7.99 -3.87
N LEU A 62 -7.92 -6.93 -3.07
CA LEU A 62 -7.20 -5.71 -3.41
C LEU A 62 -6.05 -5.51 -2.41
N PRO A 63 -4.79 -5.75 -2.82
CA PRO A 63 -3.61 -5.46 -2.01
C PRO A 63 -3.59 -4.00 -1.53
N PRO A 64 -3.32 -3.73 -0.24
CA PRO A 64 -3.18 -2.36 0.23
C PRO A 64 -1.92 -1.74 -0.37
N GLU A 65 -2.09 -0.55 -0.92
CA GLU A 65 -1.01 0.25 -1.51
C GLU A 65 -0.64 1.40 -0.56
N ILE A 66 0.65 1.64 -0.42
CA ILE A 66 1.21 2.63 0.48
C ILE A 66 1.99 3.64 -0.35
N ASN A 67 1.57 4.90 -0.29
CA ASN A 67 2.22 5.99 -1.02
C ASN A 67 3.67 6.18 -0.55
N LYS A 68 4.54 6.69 -1.43
CA LYS A 68 5.97 6.90 -1.20
C LYS A 68 6.28 7.69 0.07
N GLN A 69 5.46 8.68 0.44
CA GLN A 69 5.66 9.46 1.67
C GLN A 69 5.37 8.63 2.94
N ASN A 70 4.61 7.55 2.82
CA ASN A 70 4.10 6.75 3.94
C ASN A 70 4.84 5.42 4.08
N TRP A 71 6.02 5.26 3.49
CA TRP A 71 6.89 4.13 3.78
C TRP A 71 8.36 4.54 3.76
N THR A 72 9.17 3.81 4.54
CA THR A 72 10.62 3.98 4.62
C THR A 72 11.32 2.63 4.62
N ILE A 73 12.50 2.58 4.00
CA ILE A 73 13.38 1.42 4.01
C ILE A 73 14.39 1.55 5.15
N HIS A 74 14.71 0.43 5.78
CA HIS A 74 15.70 0.30 6.85
C HIS A 74 16.55 -0.93 6.57
N LYS A 75 17.83 -0.89 6.93
CA LYS A 75 18.73 -2.05 6.90
C LYS A 75 19.21 -2.38 8.31
N ILE A 76 19.13 -3.65 8.71
CA ILE A 76 19.65 -4.15 9.98
C ILE A 76 20.52 -5.37 9.68
N GLY A 77 21.84 -5.24 9.85
CA GLY A 77 22.80 -6.22 9.34
C GLY A 77 22.61 -6.42 7.85
N GLU A 78 22.37 -7.66 7.42
CA GLU A 78 22.12 -8.01 6.02
C GLU A 78 20.64 -8.00 5.61
N THR A 79 19.71 -7.70 6.53
CA THR A 79 18.28 -7.75 6.26
C THR A 79 17.70 -6.36 5.98
N TYR A 80 17.06 -6.20 4.83
CA TYR A 80 16.24 -5.04 4.52
C TYR A 80 14.86 -5.16 5.16
N SER A 81 14.31 -4.03 5.59
CA SER A 81 12.95 -3.97 6.13
C SER A 81 12.23 -2.71 5.69
N LEU A 82 10.93 -2.84 5.42
CA LEU A 82 10.07 -1.70 5.13
C LEU A 82 9.25 -1.34 6.37
N SER A 83 9.15 -0.06 6.65
CA SER A 83 8.37 0.46 7.76
C SER A 83 7.18 1.28 7.26
N PHE A 84 6.03 1.08 7.90
CA PHE A 84 4.78 1.72 7.53
C PHE A 84 4.15 2.36 8.79
N PRO A 85 3.64 3.60 8.71
CA PRO A 85 2.98 4.27 9.82
C PRO A 85 1.68 3.53 10.17
N LYS A 86 1.50 3.19 11.46
CA LYS A 86 0.29 2.58 12.02
C LYS A 86 -0.24 3.38 13.22
N MET A 87 -1.49 3.13 13.63
CA MET A 87 -2.23 3.88 14.66
C MET A 87 -1.54 3.76 16.03
N LYS A 88 -0.78 2.69 16.23
CA LYS A 88 0.13 2.47 17.36
C LYS A 88 1.48 1.95 16.84
N GLY A 89 2.44 2.86 16.66
CA GLY A 89 3.85 2.57 16.39
C GLY A 89 4.24 2.24 14.94
N THR A 90 5.54 2.14 14.72
CA THR A 90 6.17 1.76 13.44
C THR A 90 6.45 0.26 13.44
N LYS A 91 5.90 -0.49 12.48
CA LYS A 91 6.25 -1.91 12.31
C LYS A 91 7.10 -2.09 11.07
N ARG A 92 8.21 -2.78 11.25
CA ARG A 92 9.12 -3.20 10.19
C ARG A 92 8.66 -4.56 9.65
N VAL A 93 8.67 -4.70 8.34
CA VAL A 93 8.46 -5.96 7.63
C VAL A 93 9.78 -6.33 7.00
N PRO A 94 10.42 -7.44 7.39
CA PRO A 94 11.60 -7.92 6.70
C PRO A 94 11.20 -8.24 5.25
N VAL A 95 11.96 -7.72 4.29
CA VAL A 95 11.73 -7.96 2.87
C VAL A 95 12.91 -8.73 2.31
N GLU A 96 12.60 -9.84 1.65
CA GLU A 96 13.57 -10.57 0.86
C GLU A 96 13.80 -9.80 -0.45
N VAL A 97 15.06 -9.51 -0.76
CA VAL A 97 15.39 -8.79 -1.99
C VAL A 97 15.22 -9.75 -3.16
N ALA A 98 14.26 -9.46 -4.05
CA ALA A 98 13.88 -10.35 -5.14
C ALA A 98 15.05 -10.75 -6.07
N SER A 99 16.09 -9.91 -6.17
CA SER A 99 17.32 -10.20 -6.90
C SER A 99 18.47 -9.34 -6.39
N LYS A 100 19.72 -9.85 -6.45
CA LYS A 100 20.93 -9.11 -6.09
C LYS A 100 21.04 -7.77 -6.83
N HIS A 101 20.49 -7.67 -8.04
CA HIS A 101 20.47 -6.42 -8.83
C HIS A 101 19.70 -5.27 -8.16
N TRP A 102 18.80 -5.56 -7.22
CA TRP A 102 18.08 -4.53 -6.48
C TRP A 102 18.88 -3.98 -5.30
N GLN A 103 19.90 -4.69 -4.80
CA GLN A 103 20.67 -4.22 -3.64
C GLN A 103 21.30 -2.84 -3.87
N PRO A 104 21.97 -2.53 -5.00
CA PRO A 104 22.51 -1.20 -5.24
C PRO A 104 21.43 -0.10 -5.21
N ILE A 105 20.24 -0.38 -5.75
CA ILE A 105 19.11 0.57 -5.76
C ILE A 105 18.60 0.81 -4.34
N LEU A 106 18.48 -0.24 -3.52
CA LEU A 106 18.05 -0.13 -2.13
C LEU A 106 19.07 0.63 -1.28
N GLU A 107 20.37 0.42 -1.52
CA GLU A 107 21.46 1.16 -0.85
C GLU A 107 21.44 2.65 -1.21
N LEU A 108 21.21 2.99 -2.49
CA LEU A 108 21.03 4.38 -2.90
C LEU A 108 19.80 5.02 -2.23
N LEU A 109 18.70 4.27 -2.08
CA LEU A 109 17.50 4.77 -1.40
C LEU A 109 17.77 5.00 0.10
N LEU A 110 18.57 4.14 0.74
CA LEU A 110 18.97 4.30 2.14
C LEU A 110 19.87 5.53 2.36
N LYS A 111 20.68 5.89 1.37
CA LYS A 111 21.55 7.08 1.41
C LYS A 111 20.80 8.39 1.12
N ASN A 112 19.50 8.33 0.83
CA ASN A 112 18.69 9.45 0.35
C ASN A 112 19.33 10.12 -0.88
N ASP A 113 19.85 9.30 -1.81
CA ASP A 113 20.41 9.78 -3.06
C ASP A 113 19.34 10.50 -3.89
N THR A 114 19.69 11.65 -4.49
CA THR A 114 18.76 12.51 -5.22
C THR A 114 18.50 12.06 -6.66
N PHE A 115 19.31 11.14 -7.20
CA PHE A 115 19.16 10.62 -8.57
C PHE A 115 18.09 9.54 -8.68
N ILE A 116 17.59 9.03 -7.55
CA ILE A 116 16.54 8.02 -7.53
C ILE A 116 15.40 8.42 -6.61
N ASP A 117 14.18 8.02 -6.96
CA ASP A 117 12.98 8.28 -6.15
C ASP A 117 12.28 6.97 -5.83
N LYS A 118 11.64 6.95 -4.67
CA LYS A 118 10.82 5.82 -4.23
C LYS A 118 9.42 5.89 -4.82
N GLY A 119 8.93 4.74 -5.30
CA GLY A 119 7.54 4.56 -5.73
C GLY A 119 6.58 4.30 -4.58
N SER A 120 5.34 3.92 -4.91
CA SER A 120 4.44 3.29 -3.95
C SER A 120 4.83 1.83 -3.69
N ALA A 121 4.50 1.31 -2.52
CA ALA A 121 4.72 -0.09 -2.15
C ALA A 121 3.38 -0.82 -2.03
N LYS A 122 3.32 -2.09 -2.42
CA LYS A 122 2.08 -2.91 -2.37
C LYS A 122 2.32 -4.17 -1.58
N LEU A 123 1.51 -4.38 -0.54
CA LEU A 123 1.61 -5.59 0.27
C LEU A 123 0.84 -6.74 -0.37
N ILE A 124 1.55 -7.77 -0.85
CA ILE A 124 0.97 -8.95 -1.46
C ILE A 124 1.25 -10.20 -0.61
N LYS A 125 0.28 -11.12 -0.56
CA LYS A 125 0.46 -12.44 0.04
C LYS A 125 0.62 -13.46 -1.07
N HIS A 126 1.75 -14.17 -1.09
CA HIS A 126 2.00 -15.25 -2.03
C HIS A 126 2.53 -16.48 -1.28
N ARG A 127 1.93 -17.66 -1.51
CA ARG A 127 2.29 -18.93 -0.85
C ARG A 127 2.46 -18.82 0.68
N GLY A 128 1.57 -18.10 1.34
CA GLY A 128 1.60 -17.91 2.79
C GLY A 128 2.58 -16.82 3.29
N LYS A 129 3.49 -16.35 2.44
CA LYS A 129 4.48 -15.31 2.76
C LYS A 129 4.00 -13.93 2.28
N TRP A 130 4.41 -12.88 3.00
CA TRP A 130 4.09 -11.49 2.65
C TRP A 130 5.28 -10.84 1.97
N TYR A 131 5.00 -10.12 0.88
CA TYR A 131 5.97 -9.35 0.09
C TYR A 131 5.47 -7.91 -0.06
N ALA A 132 6.38 -6.98 -0.34
CA ALA A 132 6.10 -5.55 -0.40
C ALA A 132 6.83 -4.90 -1.57
#